data_AF-A0A356KD17-F1
#
_entry.id   AF-A0A356KD17-F1
#
_cell.length_a   1.000
_cell.length_b   1.000
_cell.length_c   1.000
_cell.angle_alpha   90.00
_cell.angle_beta   90.00
_cell.angle_gamma   90.00
#
_symmetry.space_group_name_H-M   'P 1'
#
loop_
_entity.id
_entity.type
_entity.pdbx_description
1 polymer ?
#
loop_
_entity_poly.entity_id
_entity_poly.type
_entity_poly.pdbx_seq_one_letter_code
_entity_poly.pdbx_strand_id
1 'polypeptide(L)' 'DLYSLGATLYHLLAGSPPFVASGPEVLERIQEEEPPPLLGLRPDCPPALATLVHELLAKDPDDRPEGAAAVLRRLAALRA' A
#
# COMPACT_ATOMS: atom_id res chain seq x y z
N ASP A 1 0.67 -4.08 11.50
CA ASP A 1 -0.49 -4.73 10.84
C ASP A 1 -0.29 -4.71 9.32
N LEU A 2 -1.28 -5.19 8.54
CA LEU A 2 -1.22 -5.21 7.07
C LEU A 2 -1.20 -3.81 6.45
N TYR A 3 -1.93 -2.85 7.02
CA TYR A 3 -1.97 -1.48 6.53
C TYR A 3 -0.61 -0.79 6.66
N SER A 4 0.00 -0.90 7.83
CA SER A 4 1.34 -0.36 8.11
C SER A 4 2.40 -0.97 7.20
N LEU A 5 2.25 -2.26 6.83
CA LEU A 5 3.08 -2.90 5.83
C LEU A 5 2.86 -2.29 4.44
N GLY A 6 1.60 -2.11 4.02
CA GLY A 6 1.25 -1.42 2.78
C GLY A 6 1.86 -0.02 2.69
N ALA A 7 1.74 0.77 3.76
CA ALA A 7 2.32 2.11 3.83
C ALA A 7 3.86 2.09 3.75
N THR A 8 4.50 1.11 4.40
CA THR A 8 5.96 0.91 4.31
C THR A 8 6.38 0.56 2.89
N LEU A 9 5.71 -0.40 2.24
CA LEU A 9 6.00 -0.80 0.87
C LEU A 9 5.77 0.35 -0.11
N TYR A 10 4.67 1.08 0.05
CA TYR A 10 4.38 2.27 -0.74
C TYR A 10 5.53 3.27 -0.64
N HIS A 11 5.98 3.60 0.58
CA HIS A 11 7.09 4.53 0.80
C HIS A 11 8.37 4.05 0.10
N LEU A 12 8.74 2.79 0.26
CA LEU A 12 9.94 2.24 -0.38
C LEU A 12 9.88 2.33 -1.91
N LEU A 13 8.69 2.21 -2.51
CA LEU A 13 8.51 2.21 -3.96
C LEU A 13 8.31 3.61 -4.55
N ALA A 14 7.56 4.46 -3.86
CA ALA A 14 7.22 5.83 -4.28
C ALA A 14 8.26 6.87 -3.86
N GLY A 15 9.10 6.56 -2.87
CA GLY A 15 10.07 7.49 -2.27
C GLY A 15 9.49 8.43 -1.21
N SER A 16 8.18 8.35 -0.94
CA SER A 16 7.48 9.13 0.08
C SER A 16 6.27 8.35 0.63
N PRO A 17 5.82 8.63 1.87
CA PRO A 17 4.63 7.98 2.43
C PRO A 17 3.37 8.29 1.60
N PRO A 18 2.32 7.43 1.66
CA PRO A 18 1.09 7.62 0.90
C PRO A 18 0.37 8.94 1.20
N PHE A 19 0.49 9.43 2.44
CA PHE A 19 -0.07 10.70 2.88
C PHE A 19 1.02 11.51 3.59
N VAL A 20 1.21 12.77 3.17
CA VAL A 20 2.16 13.70 3.77
C VAL A 20 1.36 14.75 4.54
N ALA A 21 1.30 14.61 5.85
CA ALA A 21 0.63 15.54 6.77
C ALA A 21 1.27 15.46 8.15
N SER A 22 0.95 16.42 9.02
CA SER A 22 1.53 16.50 10.36
C SER A 22 0.45 16.61 11.43
N GLY A 23 0.72 16.04 12.61
CA GLY A 23 -0.24 16.06 13.71
C GLY A 23 -1.55 15.30 13.36
N PRO A 24 -2.70 15.74 13.90
CA PRO A 24 -3.98 15.05 13.70
C PRO A 24 -4.44 14.93 12.24
N GLU A 25 -4.02 15.85 11.37
CA GLU A 25 -4.38 15.87 9.94
C GLU A 25 -4.02 14.56 9.23
N VAL A 26 -2.93 13.90 9.63
CA VAL A 26 -2.53 12.63 9.00
C VAL A 26 -3.58 11.52 9.20
N LEU A 27 -4.29 11.53 10.34
CA LEU A 27 -5.33 10.55 10.62
C LEU A 27 -6.58 10.78 9.77
N GLU A 28 -6.91 12.03 9.47
CA GLU A 28 -8.00 12.40 8.57
C GLU A 28 -7.70 11.91 7.15
N ARG A 29 -6.51 12.21 6.63
CA ARG A 29 -6.09 11.77 5.28
C ARG A 29 -6.02 10.24 5.17
N ILE A 30 -5.55 9.56 6.22
CA ILE A 30 -5.57 8.10 6.29
C ILE A 30 -6.99 7.54 6.20
N GLN A 31 -8.01 8.23 6.70
CA GLN A 31 -9.40 7.76 6.67
C GLN A 31 -10.13 8.13 5.38
N GLU A 32 -9.86 9.30 4.82
CA GLU A 32 -10.70 9.89 3.76
C GLU A 32 -10.05 9.91 2.37
N GLU A 33 -8.72 9.95 2.28
CA GLU A 33 -8.02 10.11 1.01
C GLU A 33 -7.49 8.77 0.47
N GLU A 34 -7.55 8.58 -0.84
CA GLU A 34 -6.87 7.47 -1.50
C GLU A 34 -5.40 7.82 -1.77
N PRO A 35 -4.46 6.87 -1.60
CA PRO A 35 -3.06 7.10 -1.91
C PRO A 35 -2.87 7.34 -3.42
N PRO A 36 -1.91 8.18 -3.84
CA PRO A 36 -1.63 8.37 -5.25
C PRO A 36 -1.33 7.04 -5.97
N PRO A 37 -1.75 6.86 -7.24
CA PRO A 37 -1.52 5.62 -7.97
C PRO A 37 -0.02 5.32 -8.10
N LEU A 38 0.40 4.14 -7.62
CA LEU A 38 1.83 3.82 -7.49
C LEU A 38 2.52 3.75 -8.86
N LEU A 39 1.83 3.21 -9.87
CA LEU A 39 2.35 3.13 -11.25
C LEU A 39 2.52 4.51 -11.91
N GLY A 40 1.85 5.55 -11.41
CA GLY A 40 2.09 6.93 -11.85
C GLY A 40 3.41 7.50 -11.30
N LEU A 41 3.86 7.01 -10.14
CA LEU A 41 5.10 7.45 -9.48
C LEU A 41 6.30 6.55 -9.80
N ARG A 42 6.04 5.25 -9.99
CA ARG A 42 7.05 4.21 -10.28
C ARG A 42 6.57 3.33 -11.45
N PRO A 43 6.69 3.78 -12.71
CA PRO A 43 6.13 3.07 -13.87
C PRO A 43 6.78 1.70 -14.15
N ASP A 44 7.99 1.46 -13.68
CA ASP A 44 8.72 0.18 -13.79
C ASP A 44 8.37 -0.81 -12.67
N CYS A 45 7.52 -0.42 -11.70
CA CYS A 45 7.01 -1.33 -10.68
C CYS A 45 6.13 -2.41 -11.33
N PRO A 46 6.31 -3.71 -10.98
CA PRO A 46 5.40 -4.76 -11.45
C PRO A 46 3.93 -4.44 -11.10
N PRO A 47 2.99 -4.46 -12.06
CA PRO A 47 1.60 -4.08 -11.80
C PRO A 47 0.95 -4.86 -10.65
N ALA A 48 1.23 -6.16 -10.56
CA ALA A 48 0.71 -7.00 -9.48
C ALA A 48 1.26 -6.64 -8.09
N LEU A 49 2.48 -6.09 -8.00
CA LEU A 49 3.02 -5.55 -6.75
C LEU A 49 2.31 -4.26 -6.38
N ALA A 50 2.12 -3.35 -7.35
CA ALA A 50 1.39 -2.11 -7.13
C ALA A 50 -0.05 -2.39 -6.63
N THR A 51 -0.75 -3.31 -7.28
CA THR A 51 -2.09 -3.75 -6.85
C THR A 51 -2.09 -4.27 -5.41
N LEU A 52 -1.14 -5.14 -5.04
CA LEU A 52 -1.03 -5.64 -3.66
C LEU A 52 -0.80 -4.51 -2.65
N VAL A 53 0.05 -3.54 -2.97
CA VAL A 53 0.31 -2.39 -2.09
C VAL A 53 -0.95 -1.54 -1.89
N HIS A 54 -1.71 -1.29 -2.95
CA HIS A 54 -2.97 -0.54 -2.86
C HIS A 54 -4.05 -1.28 -2.08
N GLU A 55 -4.19 -2.60 -2.25
CA GLU A 55 -5.11 -3.40 -1.42
C GLU A 55 -4.72 -3.40 0.06
N LEU A 56 -3.43 -3.43 0.39
CA LEU A 56 -2.98 -3.31 1.78
C LEU A 56 -3.35 -1.95 2.39
N LEU A 57 -3.44 -0.90 1.57
CA LEU A 57 -3.82 0.46 1.96
C LEU A 57 -5.34 0.70 1.96
N ALA A 58 -6.15 -0.31 1.67
CA ALA A 58 -7.60 -0.18 1.69
C ALA A 58 -8.10 0.32 3.05
N LYS A 59 -9.11 1.20 3.03
CA LYS A 59 -9.68 1.80 4.24
C LYS A 59 -10.43 0.76 5.05
N ASP A 60 -11.27 0.00 4.37
CA ASP A 60 -11.95 -1.16 4.94
C ASP A 60 -10.92 -2.30 5.14
N PRO A 61 -10.75 -2.82 6.36
CA PRO A 61 -9.93 -3.99 6.60
C PRO A 61 -10.36 -5.24 5.81
N ASP A 62 -11.64 -5.38 5.45
CA ASP A 62 -12.16 -6.54 4.72
C ASP A 62 -11.75 -6.53 3.23
N ASP A 63 -11.39 -5.36 2.69
CA ASP A 63 -10.83 -5.21 1.35
C ASP A 63 -9.32 -5.52 1.30
N ARG A 64 -8.69 -5.74 2.46
CA ARG A 64 -7.27 -6.10 2.55
C ARG A 64 -7.10 -7.62 2.40
N PRO A 65 -5.89 -8.10 2.07
CA PRO A 65 -5.61 -9.53 2.11
C PRO A 65 -5.94 -10.13 3.48
N GLU A 66 -6.53 -11.33 3.49
CA GLU A 66 -7.01 -12.05 4.69
C GLU A 66 -5.96 -12.17 5.81
N GLY A 67 -4.67 -12.10 5.49
CA GLY A 67 -3.60 -12.11 6.47
C GLY A 67 -2.21 -12.08 5.86
N ALA A 68 -1.19 -12.05 6.72
CA ALA A 68 0.21 -12.02 6.31
C ALA A 68 0.59 -13.22 5.41
N ALA A 69 0.01 -14.40 5.63
CA ALA A 69 0.23 -15.57 4.79
C ALA A 69 -0.25 -15.35 3.33
N ALA A 70 -1.38 -14.67 3.13
CA ALA A 70 -1.88 -14.34 1.79
C ALA A 70 -0.95 -13.35 1.08
N VAL A 71 -0.45 -12.34 1.80
CA VAL A 71 0.53 -11.38 1.30
C VAL A 71 1.82 -12.09 0.88
N LEU A 72 2.37 -12.96 1.73
CA LEU A 72 3.59 -13.71 1.43
C LEU A 72 3.45 -14.58 0.18
N ARG A 73 2.31 -15.26 -0.02
CA ARG A 73 2.05 -16.05 -1.24
C ARG A 73 2.10 -15.17 -2.49
N ARG A 74 1.45 -14.00 -2.45
CA ARG A 74 1.45 -13.05 -3.58
C ARG A 74 2.84 -12.50 -3.87
N LEU A 75 3.61 -12.14 -2.83
CA LEU A 75 4.98 -11.67 -2.99
C LEU A 75 5.91 -12.76 -3.55
N ALA A 76 5.74 -14.01 -3.11
CA ALA A 76 6.52 -15.13 -3.62
C ALA A 76 6.23 -15.39 -5.11
N ALA A 77 4.98 -15.27 -5.54
CA ALA A 77 4.58 -15.44 -6.94
C ALA A 77 5.18 -14.39 -7.90
N LEU A 78 5.62 -13.24 -7.39
CA LEU A 78 6.28 -12.19 -8.19
C LEU A 78 7.76 -12.44 -8.46
N ARG A 79 8.37 -13.41 -7.78
CA ARG A 79 9.78 -13.78 -7.93
C ARG A 79 10.02 -14.92 -8.92
N ALA A 80 8.95 -15.52 -9.45
CA ALA A 80 8.99 -16.59 -10.45
C ALA A 80 8.99 -15.99 -11.87
#